data_AF-A0A955L6G3-F1
#
_entry.id   AF-A0A955L6G3-F1
#
_cell.length_a   1.000
_cell.length_b   1.000
_cell.length_c   1.000
_cell.angle_alpha   90.00
_cell.angle_beta   90.00
_cell.angle_gamma   90.00
#
_symmetry.space_group_name_H-M   'P 1'
#
loop_
_entity.id
_entity.type
_entity.pdbx_description
1 polymer ?
#
loop_
_entity_poly.entity_id
_entity_poly.type
_entity_poly.pdbx_seq_one_letter_code
_entity_poly.pdbx_strand_id
1 'polypeptide(L)'
;SIYSELKQDDIIINTYANSKFTPSPFTDAVIKQDANVIAFDDYKQGLEMLTNDALQNKAKRTYSYFYLDEVDGTSHKFGPESEEFMQSATTHLEDIMKIFVNRVEGKINNALFVLMADHGQMAVDIDNPSYINQLVPNIEDYLHRSKAGRPLIPAGSARDMFLYAKNESREELQNILNEKLAGKAEIIQTEQLLENNIFGLDAPTKDFLDRVGNLVIFPYEKQAVWWYEPEVFEINHVGMHGGLSIDEMEIPLALLEL
;
A
#
# COMPACT_ATOMS: atom_id res chain seq x y z
N SER A 1 -2.63 -13.63 13.26
CA SER A 1 -3.01 -13.19 11.90
C SER A 1 -3.98 -14.20 11.33
N ILE A 2 -4.59 -13.94 10.16
CA ILE A 2 -5.40 -14.95 9.47
C ILE A 2 -4.62 -16.26 9.24
N TYR A 3 -3.30 -16.17 8.99
CA TYR A 3 -2.45 -17.36 8.87
C TYR A 3 -2.39 -18.18 10.16
N SER A 4 -2.26 -17.53 11.31
CA SER A 4 -2.26 -18.20 12.62
C SER A 4 -3.58 -18.90 12.91
N GLU A 5 -4.71 -18.33 12.50
CA GLU A 5 -6.03 -18.93 12.64
C GLU A 5 -6.20 -20.13 11.70
N LEU A 6 -5.89 -19.97 10.41
CA LEU A 6 -5.97 -21.05 9.42
C LEU A 6 -5.04 -22.23 9.76
N LYS A 7 -3.88 -21.97 10.36
CA LYS A 7 -2.95 -23.02 10.78
C LYS A 7 -3.49 -23.88 11.91
N GLN A 8 -4.34 -23.34 12.78
CA GLN A 8 -5.02 -24.11 13.83
C GLN A 8 -6.03 -25.12 13.26
N ASP A 9 -6.48 -24.90 12.03
CA ASP A 9 -7.43 -25.72 11.29
C ASP A 9 -6.77 -26.76 10.35
N ASP A 10 -5.47 -27.01 10.52
CA ASP A 10 -4.65 -27.90 9.68
C ASP A 10 -4.70 -27.55 8.17
N ILE A 11 -4.87 -26.26 7.84
CA ILE A 11 -4.87 -25.76 6.47
C ILE A 11 -3.42 -25.56 5.99
N ILE A 12 -3.11 -26.03 4.79
CA ILE A 12 -1.81 -25.75 4.15
C ILE A 12 -1.84 -24.35 3.57
N ILE A 13 -0.95 -23.48 4.05
CA ILE A 13 -0.92 -22.07 3.69
C ILE A 13 0.32 -21.80 2.84
N ASN A 14 0.12 -21.35 1.60
CA ASN A 14 1.18 -20.98 0.68
C ASN A 14 1.00 -19.52 0.23
N THR A 15 2.07 -18.73 0.33
CA THR A 15 2.10 -17.36 -0.18
C THR A 15 3.13 -17.25 -1.30
N TYR A 16 2.73 -16.76 -2.46
CA TYR A 16 3.56 -16.59 -3.64
C TYR A 16 3.80 -15.10 -3.86
N ALA A 17 5.06 -14.69 -3.97
CA ALA A 17 5.42 -13.29 -4.19
C ALA A 17 6.75 -13.18 -4.94
N ASN A 18 6.98 -12.03 -5.58
CA ASN A 18 8.23 -11.79 -6.28
C ASN A 18 9.44 -11.87 -5.33
N SER A 19 10.54 -12.46 -5.78
CA SER A 19 11.80 -12.61 -5.03
C SER A 19 12.40 -11.27 -4.59
N LYS A 20 12.07 -10.18 -5.29
CA LYS A 20 12.45 -8.80 -4.89
C LYS A 20 11.93 -8.41 -3.51
N PHE A 21 10.82 -8.98 -3.07
CA PHE A 21 10.20 -8.68 -1.76
C PHE A 21 10.32 -9.84 -0.76
N THR A 22 10.92 -10.95 -1.19
CA THR A 22 10.94 -12.21 -0.46
C THR A 22 12.33 -12.85 -0.47
N PRO A 23 13.03 -12.91 0.67
CA PRO A 23 12.58 -12.51 1.99
C PRO A 23 12.67 -11.00 2.23
N SER A 24 11.78 -10.50 3.09
CA SER A 24 11.81 -9.16 3.69
C SER A 24 11.46 -9.25 5.18
N PRO A 25 11.83 -8.24 6.00
CA PRO A 25 11.45 -8.20 7.41
C PRO A 25 9.95 -8.38 7.65
N PHE A 26 9.11 -7.86 6.74
CA PHE A 26 7.67 -8.07 6.76
C PHE A 26 7.30 -9.55 6.58
N THR A 27 7.77 -10.18 5.49
CA THR A 27 7.46 -11.60 5.22
C THR A 27 7.97 -12.51 6.34
N ASP A 28 9.12 -12.19 6.94
CA ASP A 28 9.70 -12.96 8.04
C ASP A 28 8.86 -12.83 9.33
N ALA A 29 8.42 -11.61 9.65
CA ALA A 29 7.68 -11.34 10.88
C ALA A 29 6.21 -11.78 10.80
N VAL A 30 5.56 -11.60 9.65
CA VAL A 30 4.09 -11.71 9.52
C VAL A 30 3.66 -13.01 8.84
N ILE A 31 4.44 -13.51 7.89
CA ILE A 31 4.02 -14.60 7.00
C ILE A 31 4.72 -15.92 7.36
N LYS A 32 6.05 -15.94 7.41
CA LYS A 32 6.85 -17.17 7.54
C LYS A 32 6.62 -17.97 8.82
N GLN A 33 6.04 -17.36 9.86
CA GLN A 33 5.73 -18.08 11.10
C GLN A 33 4.68 -19.17 10.86
N ASP A 34 3.72 -18.89 9.97
CA ASP A 34 2.51 -19.69 9.82
C ASP A 34 2.21 -20.13 8.37
N ALA A 35 2.95 -19.62 7.38
CA ALA A 35 2.79 -19.96 5.98
C ALA A 35 4.10 -20.30 5.28
N ASN A 36 4.02 -21.12 4.24
CA ASN A 36 5.12 -21.35 3.31
C ASN A 36 5.23 -20.16 2.37
N VAL A 37 6.44 -19.59 2.25
CA VAL A 37 6.69 -18.50 1.30
C VAL A 37 7.43 -19.03 0.09
N ILE A 38 6.82 -18.87 -1.08
CA ILE A 38 7.29 -19.38 -2.36
C ILE A 38 7.64 -18.16 -3.23
N ALA A 39 8.93 -17.92 -3.41
CA ALA A 39 9.41 -16.82 -4.23
C ALA A 39 9.41 -17.20 -5.73
N PHE A 40 9.11 -16.25 -6.59
CA PHE A 40 9.29 -16.36 -8.04
C PHE A 40 9.97 -15.09 -8.59
N ASP A 41 10.69 -15.20 -9.71
CA ASP A 41 11.27 -14.03 -10.38
C ASP A 41 10.32 -13.48 -11.47
N ASP A 42 9.56 -14.37 -12.09
CA ASP A 42 8.57 -14.10 -13.15
C ASP A 42 7.18 -14.56 -12.69
N TYR A 43 6.18 -13.68 -12.79
CA TYR A 43 4.85 -13.98 -12.27
C TYR A 43 4.17 -15.14 -13.01
N LYS A 44 4.47 -15.37 -14.30
CA LYS A 44 3.90 -16.51 -15.04
C LYS A 44 4.45 -17.83 -14.51
N GLN A 45 5.74 -17.88 -14.19
CA GLN A 45 6.32 -19.00 -13.46
C GLN A 45 5.62 -19.19 -12.10
N GLY A 46 5.39 -18.10 -11.36
CA GLY A 46 4.63 -18.15 -10.11
C GLY A 46 3.23 -18.76 -10.31
N LEU A 47 2.49 -18.33 -11.33
CA LEU A 47 1.16 -18.85 -11.65
C LEU A 47 1.21 -20.35 -12.02
N GLU A 48 2.24 -20.81 -12.73
CA GLU A 48 2.47 -22.24 -12.98
C GLU A 48 2.71 -23.03 -11.69
N MET A 49 3.49 -22.48 -10.75
CA MET A 49 3.72 -23.10 -9.44
C MET A 49 2.41 -23.21 -8.65
N LEU A 50 1.64 -22.12 -8.55
CA LEU A 50 0.32 -22.10 -7.92
C LEU A 50 -0.63 -23.13 -8.54
N THR A 51 -0.67 -23.20 -9.87
CA THR A 51 -1.52 -24.14 -10.61
C THR A 51 -1.17 -25.59 -10.29
N ASN A 52 0.12 -25.92 -10.31
CA ASN A 52 0.59 -27.26 -9.99
C ASN A 52 0.29 -27.63 -8.54
N ASP A 53 0.49 -26.69 -7.61
CA ASP A 53 0.21 -26.90 -6.18
C ASP A 53 -1.28 -27.14 -5.92
N ALA A 54 -2.17 -26.36 -6.57
CA ALA A 54 -3.61 -26.55 -6.47
C ALA A 54 -4.05 -27.94 -6.98
N LEU A 55 -3.53 -28.36 -8.13
CA LEU A 55 -3.87 -29.67 -8.72
C LEU A 55 -3.33 -30.86 -7.90
N GLN A 56 -2.12 -30.72 -7.34
CA GLN A 56 -1.51 -31.76 -6.49
C GLN A 56 -2.20 -31.88 -5.14
N ASN A 57 -2.75 -30.78 -4.61
CA ASN A 57 -3.39 -30.74 -3.29
C ASN A 57 -4.92 -30.71 -3.35
N LYS A 58 -5.54 -31.08 -4.48
CA LYS A 58 -7.01 -31.09 -4.68
C LYS A 58 -7.85 -31.88 -3.67
N ALA A 59 -7.21 -32.73 -2.85
CA ALA A 59 -7.86 -33.52 -1.79
C ALA A 59 -7.55 -32.99 -0.37
N LYS A 60 -6.89 -31.84 -0.24
CA LYS A 60 -6.49 -31.21 1.02
C LYS A 60 -7.13 -29.83 1.15
N ARG A 61 -7.18 -29.32 2.38
CA ARG A 61 -7.58 -27.93 2.64
C ARG A 61 -6.36 -27.04 2.46
N THR A 62 -6.45 -26.07 1.56
CA THR A 62 -5.35 -25.16 1.23
C THR A 62 -5.82 -23.72 1.22
N TYR A 63 -4.95 -22.80 1.61
CA TYR A 63 -5.09 -21.36 1.39
C TYR A 63 -3.87 -20.89 0.61
N SER A 64 -4.11 -20.36 -0.59
CA SER A 64 -3.04 -19.84 -1.45
C SER A 64 -3.23 -18.34 -1.65
N TYR A 65 -2.21 -17.54 -1.32
CA TYR A 65 -2.19 -16.11 -1.54
C TYR A 65 -1.14 -15.76 -2.59
N PHE A 66 -1.51 -15.08 -3.66
CA PHE A 66 -0.62 -14.73 -4.76
C PHE A 66 -0.54 -13.20 -4.89
N TYR A 67 0.65 -12.63 -4.72
CA TYR A 67 0.87 -11.19 -4.79
C TYR A 67 1.51 -10.79 -6.13
N LEU A 68 0.98 -9.74 -6.76
CA LEU A 68 1.42 -9.17 -8.03
C LEU A 68 1.69 -7.68 -7.85
N ASP A 69 2.93 -7.24 -8.09
CA ASP A 69 3.34 -5.84 -7.97
C ASP A 69 3.39 -5.09 -9.31
N GLU A 70 3.44 -5.79 -10.44
CA GLU A 70 3.77 -5.15 -11.71
C GLU A 70 2.70 -4.17 -12.21
N VAL A 71 1.43 -4.39 -11.86
CA VAL A 71 0.31 -3.49 -12.22
C VAL A 71 0.45 -2.14 -11.50
N ASP A 72 0.73 -2.19 -10.20
CA ASP A 72 1.00 -1.01 -9.37
C ASP A 72 2.23 -0.23 -9.87
N GLY A 73 3.34 -0.94 -10.10
CA GLY A 73 4.57 -0.33 -10.60
C GLY A 73 4.41 0.30 -11.99
N THR A 74 3.55 -0.27 -12.85
CA THR A 74 3.21 0.31 -14.16
C THR A 74 2.42 1.60 -13.99
N SER A 75 1.41 1.59 -13.12
CA SER A 75 0.59 2.78 -12.82
C SER A 75 1.42 3.91 -12.22
N HIS A 76 2.34 3.60 -11.29
CA HIS A 76 3.27 4.60 -10.76
C HIS A 76 4.12 5.26 -11.83
N LYS A 77 4.57 4.50 -12.82
CA LYS A 77 5.48 4.97 -13.85
C LYS A 77 4.78 5.78 -14.95
N PHE A 78 3.63 5.31 -15.41
CA PHE A 78 2.96 5.86 -16.60
C PHE A 78 1.63 6.56 -16.29
N GLY A 79 1.08 6.36 -15.10
CA GLY A 79 -0.22 6.87 -14.66
C GLY A 79 -1.35 5.83 -14.82
N PRO A 80 -2.40 5.91 -13.99
CA PRO A 80 -3.54 4.97 -14.04
C PRO A 80 -4.41 5.13 -15.30
N GLU A 81 -4.30 6.24 -16.03
CA GLU A 81 -5.04 6.49 -17.27
C GLU A 81 -4.27 6.07 -18.54
N SER A 82 -3.07 5.51 -18.39
CA SER A 82 -2.16 5.23 -19.52
C SER A 82 -2.50 3.94 -20.27
N GLU A 83 -2.13 3.88 -21.55
CA GLU A 83 -2.24 2.65 -22.35
C GLU A 83 -1.37 1.53 -21.77
N GLU A 84 -0.20 1.86 -21.23
CA GLU A 84 0.69 0.90 -20.57
C GLU A 84 0.04 0.27 -19.34
N PHE A 85 -0.63 1.08 -18.49
CA PHE A 85 -1.37 0.56 -17.35
C PHE A 85 -2.48 -0.40 -17.81
N MET A 86 -3.31 0.04 -18.75
CA MET A 86 -4.41 -0.78 -19.28
C MET A 86 -3.93 -2.09 -19.90
N GLN A 87 -2.83 -2.05 -20.66
CA GLN A 87 -2.22 -3.24 -21.23
C GLN A 87 -1.66 -4.17 -20.15
N SER A 88 -0.99 -3.61 -19.13
CA SER A 88 -0.45 -4.37 -18.01
C SER A 88 -1.58 -5.09 -17.26
N ALA A 89 -2.60 -4.36 -16.79
CA ALA A 89 -3.74 -4.95 -16.08
C ALA A 89 -4.45 -6.04 -16.90
N THR A 90 -4.73 -5.77 -18.17
CA THR A 90 -5.39 -6.75 -19.07
C THR A 90 -4.55 -8.00 -19.25
N THR A 91 -3.25 -7.85 -19.50
CA THR A 91 -2.34 -8.99 -19.72
C THR A 91 -2.25 -9.88 -18.48
N HIS A 92 -2.12 -9.29 -17.29
CA HIS A 92 -2.08 -10.07 -16.05
C HIS A 92 -3.39 -10.82 -15.80
N LEU A 93 -4.55 -10.19 -16.04
CA LEU A 93 -5.85 -10.85 -15.93
C LEU A 93 -5.98 -12.01 -16.92
N GLU A 94 -5.58 -11.82 -18.18
CA GLU A 94 -5.59 -12.88 -19.19
C GLU A 94 -4.68 -14.05 -18.82
N ASP A 95 -3.47 -13.76 -18.32
CA ASP A 95 -2.53 -14.78 -17.88
C ASP A 95 -3.03 -15.53 -16.64
N ILE A 96 -3.64 -14.85 -15.65
CA ILE A 96 -4.31 -15.49 -14.50
C ILE A 96 -5.40 -16.46 -15.01
N MET A 97 -6.24 -16.01 -15.94
CA MET A 97 -7.30 -16.85 -16.49
C MET A 97 -6.73 -18.06 -17.23
N LYS A 98 -5.72 -17.84 -18.08
CA LYS A 98 -5.15 -18.87 -18.95
C LYS A 98 -4.29 -19.89 -18.19
N ILE A 99 -3.42 -19.41 -17.31
CA ILE A 99 -2.40 -20.22 -16.64
C ILE A 99 -2.99 -20.88 -15.39
N PHE A 100 -3.87 -20.21 -14.66
CA PHE A 100 -4.45 -20.73 -13.42
C PHE A 100 -5.92 -21.14 -13.58
N VAL A 101 -6.85 -20.19 -13.70
CA VAL A 101 -8.31 -20.44 -13.56
C VAL A 101 -8.80 -21.55 -14.50
N ASN A 102 -8.61 -21.38 -15.81
CA ASN A 102 -9.07 -22.35 -16.82
C ASN A 102 -8.42 -23.74 -16.68
N ARG A 103 -7.30 -23.84 -15.96
CA ARG A 103 -6.57 -25.10 -15.75
C ARG A 103 -7.03 -25.84 -14.50
N VAL A 104 -7.55 -25.14 -13.50
CA VAL A 104 -8.00 -25.73 -12.23
C VAL A 104 -9.51 -25.88 -12.15
N GLU A 105 -10.27 -25.05 -12.88
CA GLU A 105 -11.73 -25.07 -12.90
C GLU A 105 -12.28 -26.47 -13.21
N GLY A 106 -13.21 -26.94 -12.39
CA GLY A 106 -13.82 -28.26 -12.46
C GLY A 106 -12.89 -29.43 -12.11
N LYS A 107 -11.64 -29.18 -11.70
CA LYS A 107 -10.66 -30.21 -11.28
C LYS A 107 -10.34 -30.14 -9.79
N ILE A 108 -10.58 -28.99 -9.17
CA ILE A 108 -10.60 -28.82 -7.73
C ILE A 108 -12.06 -28.69 -7.29
N ASN A 109 -12.37 -29.16 -6.08
CA ASN A 109 -13.74 -29.12 -5.56
C ASN A 109 -13.80 -28.13 -4.41
N ASN A 110 -14.92 -27.40 -4.30
CA ASN A 110 -15.20 -26.50 -3.18
C ASN A 110 -14.09 -25.45 -2.97
N ALA A 111 -13.66 -24.82 -4.07
CA ALA A 111 -12.62 -23.81 -4.08
C ALA A 111 -13.20 -22.45 -4.54
N LEU A 112 -12.71 -21.38 -3.93
CA LEU A 112 -13.06 -20.01 -4.28
C LEU A 112 -11.80 -19.28 -4.74
N PHE A 113 -11.83 -18.76 -5.96
CA PHE A 113 -10.89 -17.76 -6.43
C PHE A 113 -11.35 -16.37 -5.98
N VAL A 114 -10.41 -15.62 -5.41
CA VAL A 114 -10.62 -14.23 -4.98
C VAL A 114 -9.54 -13.39 -5.64
N LEU A 115 -9.96 -12.34 -6.35
CA LEU A 115 -9.09 -11.30 -6.86
C LEU A 115 -9.48 -9.98 -6.21
N MET A 116 -8.50 -9.29 -5.65
CA MET A 116 -8.67 -7.98 -5.06
C MET A 116 -7.38 -7.16 -5.19
N ALA A 117 -7.49 -5.85 -4.97
CA ALA A 117 -6.35 -4.97 -4.72
C ALA A 117 -6.36 -4.50 -3.27
N ASP A 118 -5.25 -3.99 -2.78
CA ASP A 118 -5.12 -3.30 -1.50
C ASP A 118 -5.46 -1.81 -1.61
N HIS A 119 -5.21 -1.20 -2.77
CA HIS A 119 -5.58 0.18 -3.09
C HIS A 119 -5.78 0.38 -4.60
N GLY A 120 -6.38 1.51 -4.96
CA GLY A 120 -6.36 2.05 -6.32
C GLY A 120 -5.19 3.03 -6.52
N GLN A 121 -5.24 3.85 -7.56
CA GLN A 121 -4.25 4.91 -7.83
C GLN A 121 -4.89 6.10 -8.54
N MET A 122 -4.32 7.28 -8.35
CA MET A 122 -4.70 8.53 -9.00
C MET A 122 -3.50 9.15 -9.71
N ALA A 123 -3.74 9.82 -10.84
CA ALA A 123 -2.73 10.62 -11.51
C ALA A 123 -2.44 11.91 -10.71
N VAL A 124 -1.16 12.28 -10.57
CA VAL A 124 -0.74 13.51 -9.89
C VAL A 124 0.01 14.46 -10.82
N ASP A 125 -0.09 15.77 -10.55
CA ASP A 125 0.70 16.79 -11.23
C ASP A 125 2.14 16.79 -10.69
N ILE A 126 3.02 16.07 -11.39
CA ILE A 126 4.44 15.99 -11.07
C ILE A 126 5.24 17.24 -11.48
N ASP A 127 4.66 18.12 -12.30
CA ASP A 127 5.32 19.36 -12.74
C ASP A 127 5.17 20.47 -11.70
N ASN A 128 4.12 20.41 -10.87
CA ASN A 128 3.84 21.41 -9.83
C ASN A 128 3.64 20.79 -8.43
N PRO A 129 4.56 19.94 -7.93
CA PRO A 129 4.46 19.36 -6.60
C PRO A 129 4.58 20.44 -5.52
N SER A 130 3.97 20.19 -4.36
CA SER A 130 4.06 21.10 -3.23
C SER A 130 5.01 20.55 -2.17
N TYR A 131 6.19 21.13 -2.05
CA TYR A 131 7.18 20.72 -1.07
C TYR A 131 7.10 21.56 0.20
N ILE A 132 6.72 20.95 1.33
CA ILE A 132 6.37 21.71 2.55
C ILE A 132 7.56 22.46 3.15
N ASN A 133 8.77 21.92 3.05
CA ASN A 133 9.99 22.56 3.53
C ASN A 133 10.49 23.70 2.63
N GLN A 134 9.98 23.79 1.40
CA GLN A 134 10.20 24.96 0.54
C GLN A 134 9.13 26.04 0.79
N LEU A 135 7.89 25.63 1.03
CA LEU A 135 6.77 26.54 1.35
C LEU A 135 6.90 27.17 2.75
N VAL A 136 7.49 26.43 3.69
CA VAL A 136 7.77 26.84 5.07
C VAL A 136 9.25 26.56 5.37
N PRO A 137 10.17 27.49 5.04
CA PRO A 137 11.61 27.25 5.13
C PRO A 137 12.13 26.88 6.54
N ASN A 138 11.42 27.28 7.60
CA ASN A 138 11.76 26.98 8.99
C ASN A 138 10.89 25.86 9.59
N ILE A 139 10.26 25.01 8.77
CA ILE A 139 9.34 23.96 9.26
C ILE A 139 10.00 23.01 10.27
N GLU A 140 11.31 22.78 10.16
CA GLU A 140 12.06 21.92 11.10
C GLU A 140 12.02 22.39 12.56
N ASP A 141 11.82 23.68 12.80
CA ASP A 141 11.71 24.23 14.16
C ASP A 141 10.43 23.75 14.86
N TYR A 142 9.42 23.37 14.10
CA TYR A 142 8.15 22.84 14.57
C TYR A 142 8.17 21.32 14.78
N LEU A 143 9.19 20.61 14.30
CA LEU A 143 9.23 19.15 14.29
C LEU A 143 10.05 18.58 15.46
N HIS A 144 9.63 17.42 15.96
CA HIS A 144 10.43 16.62 16.87
C HIS A 144 11.76 16.23 16.21
N ARG A 145 12.78 15.98 17.04
CA ARG A 145 14.11 15.55 16.60
C ARG A 145 14.40 14.14 17.09
N SER A 146 15.07 13.36 16.25
CA SER A 146 15.65 12.06 16.60
C SER A 146 16.71 12.21 17.69
N LYS A 147 17.13 11.08 18.28
CA LYS A 147 18.25 11.03 19.24
C LYS A 147 19.57 11.59 18.67
N ALA A 148 19.74 11.58 17.35
CA ALA A 148 20.88 12.14 16.65
C ALA A 148 20.74 13.64 16.34
N GLY A 149 19.69 14.31 16.84
CA GLY A 149 19.43 15.74 16.63
C GLY A 149 18.86 16.10 15.25
N ARG A 150 18.67 15.13 14.36
CA ARG A 150 18.02 15.36 13.05
C ARG A 150 16.50 15.51 13.23
N PRO A 151 15.83 16.42 12.50
CA PRO A 151 14.37 16.46 12.45
C PRO A 151 13.80 15.09 12.12
N LEU A 152 12.66 14.75 12.73
CA LEU A 152 11.86 13.62 12.28
C LEU A 152 11.18 14.06 10.99
N ILE A 153 11.78 13.64 9.88
CA ILE A 153 11.26 13.80 8.52
C ILE A 153 9.92 13.05 8.38
N PRO A 154 9.14 13.34 7.33
CA PRO A 154 7.77 12.85 7.22
C PRO A 154 7.71 11.35 6.99
N ALA A 155 6.65 10.72 7.50
CA ALA A 155 6.25 9.36 7.16
C ALA A 155 5.05 9.37 6.18
N GLY A 156 4.63 8.19 5.75
CA GLY A 156 3.59 8.03 4.72
C GLY A 156 4.17 8.25 3.33
N SER A 157 3.34 8.84 2.47
CA SER A 157 3.64 9.13 1.07
C SER A 157 3.29 10.56 0.69
N ALA A 158 3.50 10.90 -0.58
CA ALA A 158 3.09 12.19 -1.14
C ALA A 158 1.56 12.39 -1.22
N ARG A 159 0.75 11.40 -0.80
CA ARG A 159 -0.72 11.43 -0.74
C ARG A 159 -1.30 11.36 0.68
N ASP A 160 -0.48 11.04 1.68
CA ASP A 160 -0.86 10.87 3.09
C ASP A 160 0.30 11.21 4.03
N MET A 161 0.83 12.43 3.90
CA MET A 161 2.08 12.80 4.55
C MET A 161 1.89 13.05 6.05
N PHE A 162 2.58 12.27 6.88
CA PHE A 162 2.55 12.38 8.34
C PHE A 162 3.72 13.21 8.87
N LEU A 163 3.42 14.20 9.72
CA LEU A 163 4.39 15.04 10.41
C LEU A 163 4.43 14.73 11.91
N TYR A 164 5.63 14.89 12.49
CA TYR A 164 5.89 14.73 13.91
C TYR A 164 6.05 16.11 14.57
N ALA A 165 4.97 16.89 14.62
CA ALA A 165 4.99 18.24 15.17
C ALA A 165 5.19 18.22 16.69
N LYS A 166 5.90 19.19 17.24
CA LYS A 166 5.99 19.41 18.68
C LYS A 166 4.62 19.83 19.21
N ASN A 167 4.24 19.31 20.37
CA ASN A 167 2.92 19.59 20.97
C ASN A 167 2.64 21.09 21.12
N GLU A 168 3.64 21.88 21.53
CA GLU A 168 3.51 23.31 21.76
C GLU A 168 3.38 24.16 20.48
N SER A 169 3.75 23.61 19.31
CA SER A 169 3.73 24.34 18.03
C SER A 169 2.83 23.68 16.98
N ARG A 170 2.11 22.61 17.34
CA ARG A 170 1.27 21.82 16.41
C ARG A 170 0.16 22.66 15.79
N GLU A 171 -0.57 23.43 16.60
CA GLU A 171 -1.68 24.27 16.12
C GLU A 171 -1.18 25.40 15.23
N GLU A 172 -0.06 26.03 15.60
CA GLU A 172 0.60 27.04 14.78
C GLU A 172 1.02 26.48 13.42
N LEU A 173 1.69 25.32 13.42
CA LEU A 173 2.12 24.66 12.18
C LEU A 173 0.92 24.27 11.31
N GLN A 174 -0.16 23.74 11.91
CA GLN A 174 -1.38 23.39 11.18
C GLN A 174 -1.97 24.63 10.50
N ASN A 175 -2.04 25.78 11.18
CA ASN A 175 -2.54 27.03 10.62
C ASN A 175 -1.68 27.54 9.46
N ILE A 176 -0.35 27.49 9.61
CA ILE A 176 0.59 27.86 8.53
C ILE A 176 0.38 26.96 7.31
N LEU A 177 0.30 25.65 7.51
CA LEU A 177 0.12 24.69 6.42
C LEU A 177 -1.25 24.84 5.74
N ASN A 178 -2.32 25.08 6.50
CA ASN A 178 -3.64 25.40 5.96
C ASN A 178 -3.62 26.63 5.04
N GLU A 179 -2.87 27.67 5.40
CA GLU A 179 -2.71 28.86 4.55
C GLU A 179 -1.87 28.54 3.29
N LYS A 180 -0.72 27.88 3.46
CA LYS A 180 0.21 27.59 2.35
C LYS A 180 -0.30 26.56 1.35
N LEU A 181 -1.13 25.62 1.80
CA LEU A 181 -1.71 24.55 1.00
C LEU A 181 -3.20 24.75 0.73
N ALA A 182 -3.71 25.98 0.91
CA ALA A 182 -5.09 26.32 0.63
C ALA A 182 -5.47 25.91 -0.81
N GLY A 183 -6.54 25.10 -0.92
CA GLY A 183 -7.01 24.56 -2.21
C GLY A 183 -6.17 23.41 -2.77
N LYS A 184 -5.15 22.92 -2.05
CA LYS A 184 -4.30 21.79 -2.47
C LYS A 184 -4.35 20.59 -1.54
N ALA A 185 -4.55 20.80 -0.24
CA ALA A 185 -4.60 19.72 0.73
C ALA A 185 -5.46 20.08 1.94
N GLU A 186 -5.87 19.05 2.67
CA GLU A 186 -6.49 19.14 3.99
C GLU A 186 -5.48 18.72 5.07
N ILE A 187 -5.39 19.50 6.16
CA ILE A 187 -4.43 19.25 7.24
C ILE A 187 -5.19 18.83 8.49
N ILE A 188 -5.05 17.56 8.87
CA ILE A 188 -5.87 16.91 9.89
C ILE A 188 -4.97 16.47 11.06
N GLN A 189 -5.42 16.68 12.29
CA GLN A 189 -4.75 16.11 13.46
C GLN A 189 -5.07 14.62 13.58
N THR A 190 -4.06 13.80 13.86
CA THR A 190 -4.22 12.33 13.90
C THR A 190 -5.28 11.87 14.90
N GLU A 191 -5.50 12.62 15.98
CA GLU A 191 -6.58 12.35 16.94
C GLU A 191 -7.96 12.37 16.28
N GLN A 192 -8.20 13.25 15.32
CA GLN A 192 -9.47 13.31 14.59
C GLN A 192 -9.64 12.06 13.71
N LEU A 193 -8.57 11.57 13.09
CA LEU A 193 -8.61 10.33 12.30
C LEU A 193 -8.88 9.11 13.17
N LEU A 194 -8.32 9.08 14.38
CA LEU A 194 -8.60 8.05 15.38
C LEU A 194 -10.05 8.07 15.84
N GLU A 195 -10.60 9.25 16.16
CA GLU A 195 -12.01 9.41 16.54
C GLU A 195 -12.98 8.95 15.45
N ASN A 196 -12.57 9.04 14.18
CA ASN A 196 -13.33 8.58 13.02
C ASN A 196 -13.02 7.14 12.58
N ASN A 197 -12.26 6.37 13.37
CA ASN A 197 -11.89 4.97 13.09
C ASN A 197 -11.16 4.75 11.74
N ILE A 198 -10.43 5.75 11.25
CA ILE A 198 -9.69 5.66 9.97
C ILE A 198 -8.59 4.59 10.04
N PHE A 199 -8.00 4.38 11.23
CA PHE A 199 -6.94 3.37 11.45
C PHE A 199 -7.46 2.00 11.92
N GLY A 200 -8.78 1.79 11.86
CA GLY A 200 -9.43 0.57 12.33
C GLY A 200 -10.41 0.81 13.48
N LEU A 201 -11.18 -0.23 13.80
CA LEU A 201 -12.24 -0.20 14.82
C LEU A 201 -11.73 -0.47 16.24
N ASP A 202 -10.54 -1.05 16.36
CA ASP A 202 -9.93 -1.37 17.64
C ASP A 202 -9.20 -0.16 18.22
N ALA A 203 -9.08 -0.13 19.56
CA ALA A 203 -8.30 0.91 20.22
C ALA A 203 -6.83 0.89 19.75
N PRO A 204 -6.22 2.06 19.46
CA PRO A 204 -4.86 2.11 18.96
C PRO A 204 -3.87 1.57 19.99
N THR A 205 -2.91 0.78 19.52
CA THR A 205 -1.84 0.27 20.38
C THR A 205 -0.82 1.38 20.67
N LYS A 206 -0.08 1.23 21.78
CA LYS A 206 1.01 2.15 22.11
C LYS A 206 2.06 2.20 20.99
N ASP A 207 2.42 1.06 20.43
CA ASP A 207 3.42 0.96 19.36
C ASP A 207 2.99 1.69 18.09
N PHE A 208 1.69 1.69 17.77
CA PHE A 208 1.15 2.49 16.68
C PHE A 208 1.23 3.98 17.00
N LEU A 209 0.77 4.40 18.18
CA LEU A 209 0.78 5.81 18.60
C LEU A 209 2.19 6.41 18.69
N ASP A 210 3.18 5.60 19.05
CA ASP A 210 4.59 6.01 19.10
C ASP A 210 5.19 6.23 17.69
N ARG A 211 4.56 5.71 16.63
CA ARG A 211 5.08 5.73 15.24
C ARG A 211 4.30 6.64 14.32
N VAL A 212 3.00 6.79 14.53
CA VAL A 212 2.15 7.64 13.71
C VAL A 212 2.50 9.12 13.95
N GLY A 213 2.57 9.91 12.89
CA GLY A 213 2.67 11.36 13.03
C GLY A 213 1.43 11.92 13.74
N ASN A 214 1.51 13.13 14.28
CA ASN A 214 0.40 13.78 14.98
C ASN A 214 -0.30 14.88 14.15
N LEU A 215 0.16 15.07 12.92
CA LEU A 215 -0.46 15.95 11.93
C LEU A 215 -0.32 15.27 10.56
N VAL A 216 -1.43 15.14 9.84
CA VAL A 216 -1.50 14.46 8.54
C VAL A 216 -1.92 15.46 7.47
N ILE A 217 -1.26 15.39 6.32
CA ILE A 217 -1.59 16.19 5.14
C ILE A 217 -2.18 15.24 4.11
N PHE A 218 -3.44 15.48 3.74
CA PHE A 218 -4.13 14.77 2.67
C PHE A 218 -4.28 15.69 1.46
N PRO A 219 -3.46 15.51 0.40
CA PRO A 219 -3.60 16.29 -0.82
C PRO A 219 -4.90 15.94 -1.54
N TYR A 220 -5.56 16.96 -2.07
CA TYR A 220 -6.72 16.77 -2.93
C TYR A 220 -6.34 16.04 -4.24
N GLU A 221 -7.34 15.67 -5.02
CA GLU A 221 -7.14 15.01 -6.31
C GLU A 221 -6.11 15.75 -7.17
N LYS A 222 -5.25 14.98 -7.84
CA LYS A 222 -4.17 15.46 -8.73
C LYS A 222 -3.06 16.27 -8.05
N GLN A 223 -3.12 16.47 -6.74
CA GLN A 223 -2.06 17.15 -5.99
C GLN A 223 -1.05 16.15 -5.42
N ALA A 224 0.18 16.59 -5.18
CA ALA A 224 1.15 15.82 -4.42
C ALA A 224 1.83 16.76 -3.43
N VAL A 225 1.87 16.38 -2.15
CA VAL A 225 2.52 17.15 -1.09
C VAL A 225 3.57 16.29 -0.44
N TRP A 226 4.81 16.73 -0.45
CA TRP A 226 5.91 15.96 0.12
C TRP A 226 7.00 16.82 0.75
N TRP A 227 8.04 16.18 1.23
CA TRP A 227 9.27 16.82 1.68
C TRP A 227 10.27 16.82 0.53
N TYR A 228 10.94 17.94 0.28
CA TYR A 228 11.98 17.97 -0.74
C TYR A 228 13.34 17.63 -0.14
N GLU A 229 13.94 16.56 -0.64
CA GLU A 229 15.36 16.26 -0.49
C GLU A 229 15.85 15.74 -1.84
N PRO A 230 16.83 16.41 -2.49
CA PRO A 230 17.30 16.02 -3.81
C PRO A 230 17.68 14.55 -3.85
N GLU A 231 17.25 13.85 -4.91
CA GLU A 231 17.51 12.41 -5.13
C GLU A 231 16.92 11.45 -4.07
N VAL A 232 16.31 11.94 -3.00
CA VAL A 232 15.78 11.12 -1.89
C VAL A 232 14.25 11.21 -1.81
N PHE A 233 13.71 12.43 -1.85
CA PHE A 233 12.29 12.70 -1.67
C PHE A 233 11.76 13.56 -2.83
N GLU A 234 12.09 13.18 -4.05
CA GLU A 234 11.53 13.80 -5.26
C GLU A 234 10.28 13.06 -5.73
N ILE A 235 9.25 13.83 -6.06
CA ILE A 235 8.01 13.32 -6.66
C ILE A 235 8.28 13.04 -8.14
N ASN A 236 8.42 11.76 -8.48
CA ASN A 236 8.72 11.29 -9.84
C ASN A 236 7.71 10.27 -10.38
N HIS A 237 6.71 9.90 -9.58
CA HIS A 237 5.66 8.96 -9.99
C HIS A 237 4.43 9.71 -10.50
N VAL A 238 3.96 9.30 -11.68
CA VAL A 238 2.79 9.89 -12.34
C VAL A 238 1.50 9.40 -11.70
N GLY A 239 1.43 8.10 -11.38
CA GLY A 239 0.39 7.52 -10.53
C GLY A 239 0.84 7.49 -9.08
N MET A 240 -0.05 7.78 -8.13
CA MET A 240 0.20 7.67 -6.70
C MET A 240 -1.05 7.19 -5.96
N HIS A 241 -0.86 6.71 -4.74
CA HIS A 241 -1.93 6.27 -3.84
C HIS A 241 -1.59 6.58 -2.39
N GLY A 242 -2.52 6.29 -1.48
CA GLY A 242 -2.43 6.55 -0.04
C GLY A 242 -3.40 7.62 0.44
N GLY A 243 -3.89 8.46 -0.48
CA GLY A 243 -4.87 9.50 -0.18
C GLY A 243 -6.29 8.95 -0.03
N LEU A 244 -7.23 9.87 0.23
CA LEU A 244 -8.64 9.56 0.50
C LEU A 244 -9.55 9.72 -0.73
N SER A 245 -8.99 9.87 -1.92
CA SER A 245 -9.83 9.99 -3.13
C SER A 245 -10.51 8.66 -3.45
N ILE A 246 -11.64 8.74 -4.16
CA ILE A 246 -12.41 7.54 -4.56
C ILE A 246 -11.52 6.60 -5.39
N ASP A 247 -10.74 7.13 -6.33
CA ASP A 247 -9.88 6.32 -7.19
C ASP A 247 -8.72 5.64 -6.44
N GLU A 248 -8.33 6.14 -5.26
CA GLU A 248 -7.32 5.52 -4.40
C GLU A 248 -7.93 4.48 -3.45
N MET A 249 -9.18 4.67 -3.02
CA MET A 249 -9.83 3.88 -1.96
C MET A 249 -10.76 2.78 -2.49
N GLU A 250 -11.41 2.97 -3.63
CA GLU A 250 -12.27 1.95 -4.24
C GLU A 250 -11.41 0.91 -4.97
N ILE A 251 -11.51 -0.33 -4.50
CA ILE A 251 -10.73 -1.46 -5.01
C ILE A 251 -11.62 -2.50 -5.69
N PRO A 252 -11.12 -3.20 -6.72
CA PRO A 252 -11.84 -4.32 -7.30
C PRO A 252 -11.96 -5.46 -6.29
N LEU A 253 -13.10 -6.14 -6.31
CA LEU A 253 -13.30 -7.44 -5.66
C LEU A 253 -14.04 -8.36 -6.65
N ALA A 254 -13.38 -9.45 -7.05
CA ALA A 254 -13.97 -10.48 -7.88
C ALA A 254 -13.89 -11.83 -7.18
N LEU A 255 -15.00 -12.56 -7.21
CA LEU A 255 -15.18 -13.87 -6.59
C LEU A 255 -15.65 -14.86 -7.65
N LEU A 256 -14.98 -16.01 -7.75
CA LEU A 256 -15.32 -17.07 -8.70
C LEU A 256 -15.18 -18.44 -8.04
N GLU A 257 -16.23 -19.24 -8.05
CA GLU A 257 -16.14 -20.65 -7.68
C GLU A 257 -15.39 -21.43 -8.76
N LEU A 258 -14.42 -22.25 -8.36
CA LEU A 258 -13.55 -23.05 -9.24
C LEU A 258 -13.91 -24.55 -9.21
#